data_AF-A0A7W3MWV4-F1
#
_entry.id   AF-A0A7W3MWV4-F1
#
_cell.length_a   1.000
_cell.length_b   1.000
_cell.length_c   1.000
_cell.angle_alpha   90.00
_cell.angle_beta   90.00
_cell.angle_gamma   90.00
#
_symmetry.space_group_name_H-M   'P 1'
#
loop_
_entity.id
_entity.type
_entity.pdbx_description
1 polymer ?
#
loop_
_entity_poly.entity_id
_entity_poly.type
_entity_poly.pdbx_seq_one_letter_code
_entity_poly.pdbx_strand_id
1 'polypeptide(L)'
;MGDSEWARLLAALETDCPRCAGAGQVYSEAWQAWHERAGELSRVAQAAWRASGMRRPPPGEQQGGDAPTVLATIERAIEEHERTRPEEAEHITCGTCGGTGLVPTEAGLRLADVLRRHGFRTGTDGGRA
;
A
#
# COMPACT_ATOMS: atom_id res chain seq x y z
N MET A 1 17.91 -30.42 -18.02
CA MET A 1 17.15 -29.17 -17.87
C MET A 1 17.98 -28.25 -17.03
N GLY A 2 18.47 -27.14 -17.59
CA GLY A 2 19.38 -26.23 -16.89
C GLY A 2 18.64 -25.27 -15.96
N ASP A 3 19.34 -24.64 -15.01
CA ASP A 3 18.76 -23.70 -14.04
C ASP A 3 17.95 -22.57 -14.70
N SER A 4 18.36 -22.11 -15.89
CA SER A 4 17.66 -21.08 -16.67
C SER A 4 16.35 -21.54 -17.32
N GLU A 5 16.16 -22.84 -17.52
CA GLU A 5 14.89 -23.40 -18.00
C GLU A 5 13.89 -23.50 -16.85
N TRP A 6 14.36 -23.92 -15.67
CA TRP A 6 13.56 -23.93 -14.45
C TRP A 6 13.10 -22.53 -14.04
N ALA A 7 14.00 -21.54 -14.07
CA ALA A 7 13.64 -20.16 -13.76
C ALA A 7 12.54 -19.62 -14.70
N ARG A 8 12.64 -19.91 -16.00
CA ARG A 8 11.62 -19.51 -16.99
C ARG A 8 10.28 -20.22 -16.77
N LEU A 9 10.32 -21.51 -16.42
CA LEU A 9 9.11 -22.26 -16.09
C LEU A 9 8.42 -21.65 -14.88
N LEU A 10 9.15 -21.44 -13.77
CA LEU A 10 8.60 -20.85 -12.54
C LEU A 10 8.00 -19.46 -12.80
N ALA A 11 8.71 -18.61 -13.56
CA ALA A 11 8.20 -17.29 -13.95
C ALA A 11 6.95 -17.34 -14.84
N ALA A 12 6.68 -18.46 -15.52
CA ALA A 12 5.46 -18.63 -16.32
C ALA A 12 4.28 -19.14 -15.48
N LEU A 13 4.52 -19.72 -14.30
CA LEU A 13 3.49 -20.31 -13.43
C LEU A 13 2.89 -19.29 -12.46
N GLU A 14 3.63 -18.25 -12.12
CA GLU A 14 3.21 -17.23 -11.17
C GLU A 14 3.41 -15.83 -11.75
N THR A 15 2.57 -14.90 -11.30
CA THR A 15 2.69 -13.49 -11.65
C THR A 15 2.45 -12.65 -10.42
N ASP A 16 2.91 -11.39 -10.45
CA ASP A 16 2.67 -10.46 -9.37
C ASP A 16 1.17 -10.33 -9.10
N CYS A 17 0.82 -10.43 -7.82
CA CYS A 17 -0.55 -10.29 -7.39
C CYS A 17 -1.05 -8.89 -7.78
N PRO A 18 -2.11 -8.77 -8.60
CA PRO A 18 -2.54 -7.47 -9.12
C PRO A 18 -3.07 -6.54 -8.02
N ARG A 19 -3.42 -7.10 -6.84
CA ARG A 19 -3.91 -6.31 -5.70
C ARG A 19 -2.81 -5.68 -4.87
N CYS A 20 -1.64 -6.33 -4.74
CA CYS A 20 -0.52 -5.81 -3.94
C CYS A 20 0.75 -5.54 -4.76
N ALA A 21 0.69 -5.73 -6.09
CA ALA A 21 1.80 -5.55 -7.01
C ALA A 21 3.10 -6.24 -6.55
N GLY A 22 3.00 -7.49 -6.12
CA GLY A 22 4.17 -8.26 -5.65
C GLY A 22 4.56 -8.04 -4.18
N ALA A 23 4.02 -7.04 -3.49
CA ALA A 23 4.46 -6.70 -2.13
C ALA A 23 4.02 -7.70 -1.05
N GLY A 24 3.00 -8.51 -1.31
CA GLY A 24 2.40 -9.43 -0.33
C GLY A 24 1.54 -8.76 0.74
N GLN A 25 1.59 -7.44 0.84
CA GLN A 25 0.84 -6.64 1.81
C GLN A 25 0.12 -5.48 1.12
N VAL A 26 -0.95 -5.01 1.74
CA VAL A 26 -1.72 -3.84 1.31
C VAL A 26 -1.97 -2.95 2.51
N TYR A 27 -2.25 -1.67 2.28
CA TYR A 27 -2.76 -0.82 3.34
C TYR A 27 -4.08 -1.38 3.90
N SER A 28 -4.27 -1.32 5.21
CA SER A 28 -5.59 -1.56 5.79
C SER A 28 -6.57 -0.47 5.35
N GLU A 29 -7.87 -0.75 5.39
CA GLU A 29 -8.89 0.18 4.91
C GLU A 29 -8.86 1.52 5.69
N ALA A 30 -8.67 1.46 7.01
CA ALA A 30 -8.54 2.64 7.85
C ALA A 30 -7.34 3.51 7.44
N TRP A 31 -6.21 2.87 7.18
CA TRP A 31 -4.99 3.54 6.76
C TRP A 31 -5.06 4.09 5.34
N GLN A 32 -5.72 3.38 4.42
CA GLN A 32 -5.99 3.88 3.09
C GLN A 32 -6.87 5.15 3.15
N ALA A 33 -7.98 5.10 3.90
CA ALA A 33 -8.86 6.26 4.07
C ALA A 33 -8.13 7.45 4.71
N TRP A 34 -7.26 7.18 5.69
CA TRP A 34 -6.42 8.21 6.31
C TRP A 34 -5.47 8.86 5.28
N HIS A 35 -4.72 8.06 4.51
CA HIS A 35 -3.79 8.58 3.48
C HIS A 35 -4.51 9.33 2.35
N GLU A 36 -5.68 8.87 1.93
CA GLU A 36 -6.51 9.58 0.94
C GLU A 36 -6.87 10.99 1.44
N ARG A 37 -7.29 11.09 2.71
CA ARG A 37 -7.61 12.37 3.34
C ARG A 37 -6.37 13.25 3.56
N ALA A 38 -5.24 12.68 3.99
CA ALA A 38 -3.97 13.39 4.10
C ALA A 38 -3.54 13.99 2.74
N GLY A 39 -3.73 13.23 1.67
CA GLY A 39 -3.46 13.66 0.29
C GLY A 39 -4.35 14.84 -0.14
N GLU A 40 -5.64 14.82 0.21
CA GLU A 40 -6.55 15.95 -0.03
C GLU A 40 -6.13 17.21 0.71
N LEU A 41 -5.85 17.10 2.01
CA LEU A 41 -5.41 18.23 2.83
C LEU A 41 -4.09 18.81 2.30
N SER A 42 -3.16 17.95 1.88
CA SER A 42 -1.91 18.36 1.25
C SER A 42 -2.13 19.13 -0.05
N ARG A 43 -3.07 18.70 -0.91
CA ARG A 43 -3.42 19.41 -2.14
C ARG A 43 -4.05 20.77 -1.86
N VAL A 44 -4.96 20.85 -0.89
CA VAL A 44 -5.60 22.11 -0.47
C VAL A 44 -4.56 23.08 0.09
N ALA A 45 -3.67 22.62 0.96
CA ALA A 45 -2.58 23.42 1.49
C ALA A 45 -1.69 23.95 0.36
N GLN A 46 -1.25 23.09 -0.56
CA GLN A 46 -0.44 23.50 -1.71
C GLN A 46 -1.15 24.51 -2.61
N ALA A 47 -2.47 24.40 -2.80
CA ALA A 47 -3.25 25.37 -3.56
C ALA A 47 -3.32 26.73 -2.84
N ALA A 48 -3.57 26.72 -1.52
CA ALA A 48 -3.65 27.94 -0.72
C ALA A 48 -2.29 28.68 -0.66
N TRP A 49 -1.19 27.96 -0.50
CA TRP A 49 0.17 28.53 -0.56
C TRP A 49 0.47 29.15 -1.92
N ARG A 50 0.09 28.49 -3.02
CA ARG A 50 0.26 29.08 -4.36
C ARG A 50 -0.58 30.34 -4.55
N ALA A 51 -1.81 30.36 -4.03
CA ALA A 51 -2.71 31.50 -4.15
C ALA A 51 -2.25 32.70 -3.28
N SER A 52 -1.58 32.46 -2.16
CA SER A 52 -1.06 33.53 -1.30
C SER A 52 0.25 34.15 -1.80
N GLY A 53 0.87 33.56 -2.84
CA GLY A 53 2.18 33.99 -3.33
C GLY A 53 3.34 33.72 -2.35
N MET A 54 3.08 33.01 -1.25
CA MET A 54 4.08 32.69 -0.23
C MET A 54 4.70 31.31 -0.46
N ARG A 55 5.99 31.17 -0.13
CA ARG A 55 6.68 29.88 -0.15
C ARG A 55 6.37 29.13 1.14
N ARG A 56 6.03 27.84 1.04
CA ARG A 56 5.83 26.97 2.21
C ARG A 56 7.10 26.98 3.09
N PRO A 57 6.99 27.24 4.40
CA PRO A 57 8.13 27.13 5.31
C PRO A 57 8.58 25.66 5.46
N PRO A 58 9.87 25.42 5.76
CA PRO A 58 10.36 24.07 6.05
C PRO A 58 9.68 23.49 7.31
N PRO A 59 9.57 22.15 7.41
CA PRO A 59 8.98 21.51 8.59
C PRO A 59 9.81 21.81 9.84
N GLY A 60 9.20 22.43 10.85
CA GLY A 60 9.82 22.76 12.14
C GLY A 60 9.88 24.25 12.48
N GLU A 61 9.57 25.15 11.55
CA GLU A 61 9.47 26.60 11.82
C GLU A 61 8.01 26.98 12.09
N GLN A 62 7.67 27.24 13.36
CA GLN A 62 6.41 27.87 13.74
C GLN A 62 6.45 29.33 13.30
N GLN A 63 5.67 29.69 12.28
CA GLN A 63 5.45 31.08 11.90
C GLN A 63 4.60 31.77 12.99
N GLY A 64 5.29 32.37 13.96
CA GLY A 64 4.71 33.35 14.85
C GLY A 64 4.38 34.63 14.08
N GLY A 65 3.14 34.78 13.65
CA GLY A 65 2.55 36.05 13.20
C GLY A 65 2.30 36.15 11.69
N ASP A 66 1.04 36.41 11.34
CA ASP A 66 0.55 36.84 10.02
C ASP A 66 0.43 35.83 8.87
N ALA A 67 0.31 34.53 9.13
CA ALA A 67 -0.31 33.64 8.15
C ALA A 67 -1.80 34.05 7.97
N PRO A 68 -2.29 34.29 6.73
CA PRO A 68 -3.70 34.50 6.45
C PRO A 68 -4.55 33.46 7.18
N THR A 69 -5.67 33.87 7.79
CA THR A 69 -6.55 33.00 8.61
C THR A 69 -6.90 31.67 7.94
N VAL A 70 -6.95 31.66 6.60
CA VAL A 70 -7.16 30.46 5.78
C VAL A 70 -5.99 29.46 5.90
N LEU A 71 -4.73 29.91 5.83
CA LEU A 71 -3.57 29.02 5.98
C LEU A 71 -3.47 28.47 7.40
N ALA A 72 -3.68 29.29 8.43
CA ALA A 72 -3.71 28.84 9.81
C ALA A 72 -4.82 27.81 10.07
N THR A 73 -5.98 27.98 9.42
CA THR A 73 -7.08 27.00 9.48
C THR A 73 -6.71 25.68 8.82
N ILE A 74 -6.01 25.72 7.68
CA ILE A 74 -5.54 24.53 6.97
C ILE A 74 -4.47 23.80 7.78
N GLU A 75 -3.51 24.51 8.37
CA GLU A 75 -2.46 23.93 9.22
C GLU A 75 -3.08 23.21 10.42
N ARG A 76 -4.02 23.85 11.13
CA ARG A 76 -4.76 23.20 12.22
C ARG A 76 -5.54 21.96 11.77
N ALA A 77 -6.12 21.98 10.57
CA ALA A 77 -6.82 20.81 10.02
C ALA A 77 -5.85 19.66 9.70
N ILE A 78 -4.62 19.96 9.27
CA ILE A 78 -3.56 18.96 9.08
C ILE A 78 -3.14 18.39 10.43
N GLU A 79 -2.85 19.22 11.42
CA GLU A 79 -2.48 18.77 12.77
C GLU A 79 -3.55 17.89 13.40
N GLU A 80 -4.82 18.27 13.29
CA GLU A 80 -5.94 17.45 13.76
C GLU A 80 -6.00 16.10 13.03
N HIS A 81 -5.81 16.11 11.71
CA HIS A 81 -5.78 14.87 10.94
C HIS A 81 -4.65 13.93 11.37
N GLU A 82 -3.46 14.46 11.63
CA GLU A 82 -2.32 13.69 12.17
C GLU A 82 -2.65 13.05 13.53
N ARG A 83 -3.42 13.72 14.38
CA ARG A 83 -3.88 13.15 15.66
C ARG A 83 -4.89 12.01 15.50
N THR A 84 -5.58 11.94 14.36
CA THR A 84 -6.54 10.88 14.03
C THR A 84 -5.92 9.67 13.33
N ARG A 85 -4.59 9.55 13.35
CA ARG A 85 -3.86 8.40 12.81
C ARG A 85 -4.43 7.08 13.37
N PRO A 86 -4.74 6.07 12.53
CA PRO A 86 -5.24 4.79 13.02
C PRO A 86 -4.22 4.09 13.91
N GLU A 87 -4.69 3.43 14.97
CA GLU A 87 -3.84 2.65 15.89
C GLU A 87 -3.51 1.25 15.34
N GLU A 88 -4.32 0.77 14.41
CA GLU A 88 -4.17 -0.54 13.77
C GLU A 88 -2.93 -0.59 12.87
N ALA A 89 -2.55 -1.81 12.46
CA ALA A 89 -1.45 -2.00 11.54
C ALA A 89 -1.69 -1.28 10.20
N GLU A 90 -0.68 -0.52 9.77
CA GLU A 90 -0.72 0.21 8.51
C GLU A 90 -0.81 -0.72 7.31
N HIS A 91 -0.08 -1.82 7.36
CA HIS A 91 -0.07 -2.84 6.33
C HIS A 91 -0.64 -4.14 6.90
N ILE A 92 -1.51 -4.77 6.11
CA ILE A 92 -2.07 -6.10 6.40
C ILE A 92 -1.70 -7.06 5.28
N THR A 93 -1.69 -8.36 5.60
CA THR A 93 -1.47 -9.41 4.62
C THR A 93 -2.49 -9.33 3.49
N CYS A 94 -2.02 -9.35 2.25
CA CYS A 94 -2.90 -9.34 1.09
C CYS A 94 -3.71 -10.64 1.05
N GLY A 95 -5.02 -10.56 1.27
CA GLY A 95 -5.91 -11.73 1.24
C GLY A 95 -5.98 -12.44 -0.12
N THR A 96 -5.65 -11.76 -1.21
CA THR A 96 -5.66 -12.36 -2.57
C THR A 96 -4.51 -13.34 -2.79
N CYS A 97 -3.30 -13.01 -2.32
CA CYS A 97 -2.12 -13.87 -2.46
C CYS A 97 -1.71 -14.54 -1.14
N GLY A 98 -2.40 -14.27 -0.03
CA GLY A 98 -2.07 -14.80 1.29
C GLY A 98 -0.70 -14.34 1.80
N GLY A 99 -0.18 -13.21 1.33
CA GLY A 99 1.12 -12.69 1.77
C GLY A 99 2.31 -12.99 0.87
N THR A 100 2.16 -13.84 -0.15
CA THR A 100 3.30 -14.27 -0.99
C THR A 100 3.72 -13.22 -2.02
N GLY A 101 2.83 -12.26 -2.33
CA GLY A 101 3.01 -11.32 -3.42
C GLY A 101 2.70 -11.90 -4.80
N LEU A 102 2.51 -13.21 -4.92
CA LEU A 102 2.33 -13.91 -6.19
C LEU A 102 0.97 -14.59 -6.27
N VAL A 103 0.43 -14.65 -7.48
CA VAL A 103 -0.76 -15.45 -7.80
C VAL A 103 -0.46 -16.38 -8.97
N PRO A 104 -1.04 -17.59 -9.00
CA PRO A 104 -0.83 -18.50 -10.11
C PRO A 104 -1.41 -17.93 -11.41
N THR A 105 -0.68 -18.08 -12.51
CA THR A 105 -1.18 -17.84 -13.86
C THR A 105 -2.15 -18.96 -14.28
N GLU A 106 -2.77 -18.85 -15.45
CA GLU A 106 -3.57 -19.93 -16.01
C GLU A 106 -2.76 -21.24 -16.17
N ALA A 107 -1.50 -21.13 -16.60
CA ALA A 107 -0.58 -22.27 -16.68
C ALA A 107 -0.29 -22.86 -15.28
N GLY A 108 -0.07 -21.99 -14.29
CA GLY A 108 0.09 -22.39 -12.89
C GLY A 108 -1.12 -23.15 -12.34
N LEU A 109 -2.34 -22.67 -12.62
CA LEU A 109 -3.58 -23.32 -12.21
C LEU A 109 -3.76 -24.70 -12.87
N ARG A 110 -3.45 -24.82 -14.17
CA ARG A 110 -3.50 -26.10 -14.88
C ARG A 110 -2.49 -27.09 -14.32
N LEU A 111 -1.27 -26.65 -14.02
CA LEU A 111 -0.25 -27.49 -13.38
C LEU A 111 -0.70 -27.95 -11.99
N ALA A 112 -1.22 -27.03 -11.17
CA ALA A 112 -1.75 -27.36 -9.85
C ALA A 112 -2.87 -28.40 -9.93
N ASP A 113 -3.73 -28.33 -10.95
CA ASP A 113 -4.78 -29.33 -11.19
C ASP A 113 -4.21 -30.72 -11.54
N VAL A 114 -3.21 -30.78 -12.42
CA VAL A 114 -2.50 -32.04 -12.74
C VAL A 114 -1.89 -32.64 -11.48
N LEU A 115 -1.15 -31.84 -10.70
CA LEU A 115 -0.54 -32.27 -9.45
C LEU A 115 -1.59 -32.83 -8.47
N ARG A 116 -2.74 -32.15 -8.33
CA ARG A 116 -3.82 -32.59 -7.45
C ARG A 116 -4.41 -33.94 -7.86
N ARG A 117 -4.61 -34.17 -9.17
CA ARG A 117 -5.09 -35.47 -9.70
C ARG A 117 -4.14 -36.62 -9.40
N HIS A 118 -2.85 -36.33 -9.23
CA HIS A 118 -1.83 -37.30 -8.88
C HIS A 118 -1.52 -37.37 -7.37
N GLY A 119 -2.37 -36.75 -6.52
CA GLY A 119 -2.29 -36.89 -5.07
C GLY A 119 -1.39 -35.86 -4.37
N PHE A 120 -0.81 -34.91 -5.10
CA PHE A 120 -0.08 -33.80 -4.47
C PHE A 120 -1.07 -32.83 -3.82
N ARG A 121 -0.85 -32.51 -2.54
CA ARG A 121 -1.62 -31.51 -1.79
C ARG A 121 -0.76 -30.27 -1.57
N THR A 122 -1.33 -29.10 -1.80
CA THR A 122 -0.72 -27.83 -1.39
C THR A 122 -0.76 -27.76 0.14
N GLY A 123 0.40 -27.72 0.79
CA GLY A 123 0.49 -27.52 2.24
C GLY A 123 0.07 -26.10 2.59
N THR A 124 -1.14 -25.93 3.12
CA THR A 124 -1.56 -24.69 3.79
C THR A 124 -1.22 -24.79 5.27
N ASP A 125 0.06 -24.88 5.62
CA ASP A 125 0.53 -24.76 7.00
C ASP A 125 1.55 -23.62 7.07
N GLY A 126 1.05 -22.41 6.86
CA GLY A 126 1.71 -21.15 7.20
C GLY A 126 1.11 -20.52 8.47
N GLY A 127 0.62 -21.32 9.41
CA GLY A 127 0.26 -20.85 10.75
C GLY A 127 1.51 -20.78 11.62
N ARG A 128 2.12 -19.60 11.75
CA ARG A 128 3.06 -19.32 12.85
C ARG A 128 2.27 -19.03 14.12
N ALA A 129 2.64 -19.73 15.19
CA ALA A 129 2.48 -19.26 16.57
C ALA A 129 3.35 -18.02 16.82
#